data_AF-A0A2N2ZR18-F1
#
_entry.id   AF-A0A2N2ZR18-F1
#
_cell.length_a   1.000
_cell.length_b   1.000
_cell.length_c   1.000
_cell.angle_alpha   90.00
_cell.angle_beta   90.00
_cell.angle_gamma   90.00
#
_symmetry.space_group_name_H-M   'P 1'
#
loop_
_entity.id
_entity.type
_entity.pdbx_description
1 polymer ?
#
loop_
_entity_poly.entity_id
_entity_poly.type
_entity_poly.pdbx_seq_one_letter_code
_entity_poly.pdbx_strand_id
1 'polypeptide(L)'
;MGLILTIKKTMKATDTIYYEYDPGSLILNIKKNGKPFGGFRGQQAEVQFQRLLESGADIKLSDMSNSIKSARVRRLRAIWIKLGIDQYRDAILESYDVTSTADLSVQQLDELIDRYNNQAPASEHVRRQRAVLLTLLNKLGIYTTNGDWKAVNAFLMQPRIAGKLMFNMSSDEMNVLEKKLRSILTKKEVQDAEINRQKLLN
;
A
#
# COMPACT_ATOMS: atom_id res chain seq x y z
N MET A 1 61.87 10.70 49.84
CA MET A 1 61.25 9.56 49.14
C MET A 1 59.93 9.22 49.82
N GLY A 2 58.83 9.20 49.06
CA GLY A 2 57.50 8.83 49.56
C GLY A 2 56.45 9.02 48.44
N LEU A 3 56.30 8.00 47.59
CA LEU A 3 55.33 7.96 46.51
C LEU A 3 53.90 7.91 47.09
N ILE A 4 53.04 8.86 46.75
CA ILE A 4 51.58 8.73 46.95
C ILE A 4 50.98 8.22 45.64
N LEU A 5 50.57 6.93 45.64
CA LEU A 5 49.85 6.31 44.53
C LEU A 5 48.47 6.96 44.36
N THR A 6 48.23 7.58 43.21
CA THR A 6 46.89 7.99 42.77
C THR A 6 46.19 6.81 42.11
N ILE A 7 45.20 6.21 42.77
CA ILE A 7 44.33 5.20 42.16
C ILE A 7 43.23 5.93 41.36
N LYS A 8 43.41 6.06 40.04
CA LYS A 8 42.32 6.46 39.13
C LYS A 8 41.34 5.30 38.98
N LYS A 9 40.24 5.32 39.73
CA LYS A 9 39.09 4.43 39.48
C LYS A 9 38.35 4.94 38.24
N THR A 10 38.59 4.33 37.09
CA THR A 10 37.82 4.60 35.87
C THR A 10 36.38 4.10 36.08
N MET A 11 35.43 5.02 36.26
CA MET A 11 34.00 4.70 36.22
C MET A 11 33.65 4.22 34.82
N LYS A 12 33.28 2.94 34.66
CA LYS A 12 32.70 2.43 33.42
C LYS A 12 31.36 3.14 33.19
N ALA A 13 31.17 3.73 32.02
CA ALA A 13 29.89 4.32 31.63
C ALA A 13 28.78 3.28 31.82
N THR A 14 27.82 3.56 32.70
CA THR A 14 26.68 2.67 32.94
C THR A 14 25.72 2.85 31.77
N ASP A 15 25.41 1.75 31.08
CA ASP A 15 24.51 1.80 29.94
C ASP A 15 23.13 2.31 30.38
N THR A 16 22.59 3.31 29.68
CA THR A 16 21.24 3.82 29.96
C THR A 16 20.22 2.98 29.20
N ILE A 17 19.24 2.43 29.92
CA ILE A 17 18.15 1.62 29.34
C ILE A 17 16.86 2.44 29.43
N TYR A 18 16.13 2.50 28.32
CA TYR A 18 14.82 3.14 28.21
C TYR A 18 13.77 2.15 27.74
N TYR A 19 12.58 2.25 28.31
CA TYR A 19 11.45 1.39 27.98
C TYR A 19 10.32 2.21 27.34
N GLU A 20 9.74 1.68 26.28
CA GLU A 20 8.62 2.30 25.57
C GLU A 20 7.50 1.28 25.43
N TYR A 21 6.38 1.50 26.12
CA TYR A 21 5.25 0.58 26.16
C TYR A 21 4.03 1.12 25.40
N ASP A 22 3.50 0.31 24.50
CA ASP A 22 2.22 0.54 23.82
C ASP A 22 1.15 -0.43 24.36
N PRO A 23 0.18 0.05 25.16
CA PRO A 23 -0.89 -0.77 25.72
C PRO A 23 -1.91 -1.21 24.65
N GLY A 24 -2.11 -0.44 23.58
CA GLY A 24 -3.06 -0.79 22.51
C GLY A 24 -2.58 -1.97 21.67
N SER A 25 -1.27 -2.14 21.56
CA SER A 25 -0.64 -3.18 20.73
C SER A 25 0.05 -4.27 21.54
N LEU A 26 0.10 -4.13 22.86
CA LEU A 26 0.85 -4.97 23.79
C LEU A 26 2.30 -5.16 23.33
N ILE A 27 3.02 -4.05 23.11
CA ILE A 27 4.43 -4.06 22.70
C ILE A 27 5.24 -3.26 23.69
N LEU A 28 6.32 -3.86 24.19
CA LEU A 28 7.31 -3.20 25.02
C LEU A 28 8.64 -3.16 24.27
N ASN A 29 9.11 -1.98 23.87
CA ASN A 29 10.41 -1.80 23.24
C ASN A 29 11.46 -1.41 24.28
N ILE A 30 12.66 -1.93 24.12
CA ILE A 30 13.81 -1.68 24.97
C ILE A 30 14.88 -1.00 24.13
N LYS A 31 15.33 0.17 24.57
CA LYS A 31 16.44 0.91 23.96
C LYS A 31 17.60 0.95 24.94
N LYS A 32 18.81 0.69 24.45
CA LYS A 32 20.04 0.78 25.23
C LYS A 32 20.95 1.82 24.59
N ASN A 33 21.31 2.85 25.34
CA ASN A 33 22.05 4.02 24.86
C ASN A 33 21.40 4.64 23.61
N GLY A 34 20.07 4.74 23.61
CA GLY A 34 19.27 5.28 22.49
C GLY A 34 19.09 4.34 21.29
N LYS A 35 19.78 3.19 21.23
CA LYS A 35 19.66 2.22 20.13
C LYS A 35 18.65 1.12 20.46
N PRO A 36 17.90 0.59 19.47
CA PRO A 36 17.05 -0.58 19.68
C PRO A 36 17.87 -1.74 20.25
N PHE A 37 17.43 -2.29 21.38
CA PHE A 37 18.09 -3.40 22.07
C PHE A 37 17.24 -4.66 22.05
N GLY A 38 15.92 -4.51 22.02
CA GLY A 38 14.98 -5.63 21.94
C GLY A 38 13.58 -5.22 22.37
N GLY A 39 12.75 -6.20 22.70
CA GLY A 39 11.41 -5.95 23.19
C GLY A 39 10.59 -7.21 23.41
N PHE A 40 9.42 -7.02 24.00
CA PHE A 40 8.43 -8.06 24.24
C PHE A 40 7.15 -7.73 23.46
N ARG A 41 6.35 -8.76 23.15
CA ARG A 41 5.07 -8.63 22.43
C ARG A 41 3.97 -9.44 23.10
N GLY A 42 2.72 -9.06 22.87
CA GLY A 42 1.53 -9.75 23.38
C GLY A 42 1.47 -9.74 24.91
N GLN A 43 0.87 -10.76 25.51
CA GLN A 43 0.72 -10.83 26.98
C GLN A 43 2.05 -10.76 27.73
N GLN A 44 3.16 -11.24 27.13
CA GLN A 44 4.47 -11.12 27.75
C GLN A 44 4.94 -9.66 27.86
N ALA A 45 4.55 -8.78 26.93
CA ALA A 45 4.86 -7.36 27.02
C ALA A 45 4.17 -6.70 28.22
N GLU A 46 2.89 -7.00 28.43
CA GLU A 46 2.12 -6.52 29.58
C GLU A 46 2.74 -7.00 30.90
N VAL A 47 3.06 -8.30 31.00
CA VAL A 47 3.71 -8.86 32.20
C VAL A 47 5.04 -8.16 32.50
N GLN A 48 5.86 -7.90 31.47
CA GLN A 48 7.14 -7.21 31.66
C GLN A 48 6.96 -5.72 31.98
N PHE A 49 5.96 -5.06 31.40
CA PHE A 49 5.61 -3.69 31.74
C PHE A 49 5.19 -3.55 33.21
N GLN A 50 4.33 -4.43 33.71
CA GLN A 50 3.91 -4.43 35.12
C GLN A 50 5.11 -4.61 36.07
N ARG A 51 6.02 -5.55 35.77
CA ARG A 51 7.27 -5.74 36.53
C ARG A 51 8.17 -4.50 36.53
N LEU A 52 8.21 -3.76 35.42
CA LEU A 52 9.02 -2.55 35.32
C LEU A 52 8.40 -1.38 36.09
N LEU A 53 7.06 -1.30 36.16
CA LEU A 53 6.38 -0.34 37.04
C LEU A 53 6.73 -0.60 38.51
N GLU A 54 6.74 -1.87 38.92
CA GLU A 54 7.11 -2.29 40.28
C GLU A 54 8.57 -1.98 40.62
N SER A 55 9.49 -2.02 39.64
CA SER A 55 10.91 -1.72 39.85
C SER A 55 11.26 -0.23 39.82
N GLY A 56 10.29 0.63 39.48
CA GLY A 56 10.51 2.08 39.34
C GLY A 56 11.34 2.46 38.11
N ALA A 57 11.33 1.62 37.07
CA ALA A 57 12.04 1.92 35.82
C ALA A 57 11.43 3.16 35.12
N ASP A 58 12.25 3.90 34.38
CA ASP A 58 11.79 5.01 33.53
C ASP A 58 11.11 4.44 32.27
N ILE A 59 9.78 4.56 32.23
CA ILE A 59 8.94 3.98 31.16
C ILE A 59 8.13 5.08 30.50
N LYS A 60 8.24 5.17 29.17
CA LYS A 60 7.38 6.03 28.35
C LYS A 60 6.20 5.25 27.80
N LEU A 61 4.99 5.73 28.06
CA LEU A 61 3.78 5.26 27.36
C LEU A 61 3.77 5.87 25.95
N SER A 62 3.59 5.04 24.93
CA SER A 62 3.46 5.48 23.55
C SER A 62 2.22 4.90 22.86
N ASP A 63 1.71 5.63 21.88
CA ASP A 63 0.65 5.17 20.99
C ASP A 63 1.29 4.81 19.65
N MET A 64 1.63 3.52 19.46
CA MET A 64 2.21 3.04 18.20
C MET A 64 1.14 2.65 17.17
N SER A 65 -0.14 3.00 17.39
CA SER A 65 -1.22 2.78 16.43
C SER A 65 -0.84 3.29 15.03
N ASN A 66 -0.20 4.46 14.95
CA ASN A 66 0.28 5.05 13.70
C ASN A 66 1.41 4.25 13.03
N SER A 67 2.37 3.74 13.81
CA SER A 67 3.49 2.92 13.28
C SER A 67 2.99 1.60 12.70
N ILE A 68 2.02 1.01 13.40
CA ILE A 68 1.38 -0.24 13.04
C ILE A 68 0.48 -0.09 11.82
N LYS A 69 -0.34 0.97 11.77
CA LYS A 69 -1.10 1.36 10.57
C LYS A 69 -0.15 1.53 9.38
N SER A 70 0.95 2.24 9.57
CA SER A 70 1.97 2.45 8.53
C SER A 70 2.60 1.14 8.06
N ALA A 71 2.85 0.17 8.96
CA ALA A 71 3.35 -1.14 8.59
C ALA A 71 2.36 -1.93 7.74
N ARG A 72 1.06 -1.88 8.08
CA ARG A 72 -0.02 -2.47 7.29
C ARG A 72 -0.15 -1.84 5.91
N VAL A 73 -0.08 -0.51 5.82
CA VAL A 73 -0.05 0.20 4.54
C VAL A 73 1.09 -0.28 3.65
N ARG A 74 2.31 -0.38 4.20
CA ARG A 74 3.47 -0.90 3.46
C ARG A 74 3.24 -2.35 2.99
N ARG A 75 2.71 -3.21 3.86
CA ARG A 75 2.42 -4.60 3.53
C ARG A 75 1.39 -4.72 2.40
N LEU A 76 0.29 -3.97 2.49
CA LEU A 76 -0.75 -3.95 1.46
C LEU A 76 -0.19 -3.51 0.10
N ARG A 77 0.55 -2.39 0.07
CA ARG A 77 1.19 -1.91 -1.17
C ARG A 77 2.17 -2.93 -1.76
N ALA A 78 2.96 -3.60 -0.92
CA ALA A 78 3.88 -4.65 -1.38
C ALA A 78 3.14 -5.83 -2.01
N ILE A 79 2.01 -6.26 -1.42
CA ILE A 79 1.15 -7.30 -1.98
C ILE A 79 0.59 -6.85 -3.34
N TRP A 80 0.06 -5.63 -3.43
CA TRP A 80 -0.48 -5.11 -4.69
C TRP A 80 0.56 -4.99 -5.80
N ILE A 81 1.77 -4.55 -5.48
CA ILE A 81 2.89 -4.51 -6.43
C ILE A 81 3.25 -5.94 -6.88
N LYS A 82 3.37 -6.89 -5.95
CA LYS A 82 3.65 -8.30 -6.26
C LYS A 82 2.61 -8.90 -7.19
N LEU A 83 1.33 -8.60 -6.95
CA LEU A 83 0.20 -9.05 -7.78
C LEU A 83 0.05 -8.27 -9.09
N GLY A 84 0.82 -7.19 -9.29
CA GLY A 84 0.69 -6.32 -10.48
C GLY A 84 -0.65 -5.59 -10.54
N ILE A 85 -1.23 -5.27 -9.38
CA ILE A 85 -2.50 -4.56 -9.26
C ILE A 85 -2.37 -3.14 -8.68
N ASP A 86 -1.17 -2.74 -8.27
CA ASP A 86 -0.95 -1.42 -7.64
C ASP A 86 -1.38 -0.25 -8.52
N GLN A 87 -1.32 -0.43 -9.85
CA GLN A 87 -1.84 0.57 -10.78
C GLN A 87 -3.34 0.82 -10.57
N TYR A 88 -4.14 -0.17 -10.18
CA TYR A 88 -5.57 -0.02 -9.93
C TYR A 88 -5.91 0.44 -8.50
N ARG A 89 -4.92 0.94 -7.75
CA ARG A 89 -5.08 1.35 -6.36
C ARG A 89 -6.30 2.25 -6.16
N ASP A 90 -6.43 3.29 -6.96
CA ASP A 90 -7.47 4.31 -6.75
C ASP A 90 -8.87 3.72 -6.96
N ALA A 91 -9.01 2.78 -7.90
CA ALA A 91 -10.23 2.00 -8.10
C ALA A 91 -10.61 1.14 -6.89
N ILE A 92 -9.63 0.55 -6.23
CA ILE A 92 -9.86 -0.25 -5.03
C ILE A 92 -10.25 0.67 -3.87
N LEU A 93 -9.55 1.80 -3.72
CA LEU A 93 -9.77 2.77 -2.65
C LEU A 93 -11.12 3.49 -2.76
N GLU A 94 -11.65 3.70 -3.97
CA GLU A 94 -12.97 4.29 -4.22
C GLU A 94 -14.10 3.53 -3.49
N SER A 95 -13.99 2.19 -3.37
CA SER A 95 -14.98 1.38 -2.65
C SER A 95 -14.99 1.60 -1.12
N TYR A 96 -13.97 2.27 -0.60
CA TYR A 96 -13.82 2.63 0.81
C TYR A 96 -13.97 4.14 1.06
N ASP A 97 -14.33 4.91 0.02
CA ASP A 97 -14.46 6.38 0.06
C ASP A 97 -13.17 7.10 0.54
N VAL A 98 -12.01 6.59 0.11
CA VAL A 98 -10.70 7.18 0.44
C VAL A 98 -9.84 7.38 -0.80
N THR A 99 -8.86 8.28 -0.72
CA THR A 99 -7.96 8.61 -1.84
C THR A 99 -6.52 8.14 -1.61
N SER A 100 -6.14 7.84 -0.36
CA SER A 100 -4.83 7.27 -0.03
C SER A 100 -4.98 5.99 0.78
N THR A 101 -4.07 5.03 0.55
CA THR A 101 -3.96 3.85 1.43
C THR A 101 -3.67 4.24 2.89
N ALA A 102 -3.10 5.42 3.13
CA ALA A 102 -2.85 5.93 4.48
C ALA A 102 -4.13 6.32 5.23
N ASP A 103 -5.23 6.56 4.50
CA ASP A 103 -6.50 6.99 5.06
C ASP A 103 -7.36 5.79 5.49
N LEU A 104 -7.12 4.60 4.93
CA LEU A 104 -7.77 3.35 5.34
C LEU A 104 -7.62 3.09 6.85
N SER A 105 -8.70 2.67 7.50
CA SER A 105 -8.65 2.19 8.88
C SER A 105 -7.81 0.91 9.01
N VAL A 106 -7.37 0.60 10.23
CA VAL A 106 -6.61 -0.64 10.51
C VAL A 106 -7.41 -1.89 10.11
N GLN A 107 -8.72 -1.88 10.33
CA GLN A 107 -9.62 -2.98 9.97
C GLN A 107 -9.73 -3.16 8.46
N GLN A 108 -9.93 -2.06 7.71
CA GLN A 108 -9.97 -2.11 6.24
C GLN A 108 -8.63 -2.57 5.65
N LEU A 109 -7.51 -2.16 6.26
CA LEU A 109 -6.18 -2.63 5.87
C LEU A 109 -6.02 -4.14 6.08
N ASP A 110 -6.45 -4.67 7.24
CA ASP A 110 -6.38 -6.10 7.52
C ASP A 110 -7.27 -6.91 6.55
N GLU A 111 -8.51 -6.45 6.31
CA GLU A 111 -9.41 -7.06 5.34
C GLU A 111 -8.79 -7.12 3.93
N LEU A 112 -8.22 -6.01 3.47
CA LEU A 112 -7.57 -5.96 2.15
C LEU A 112 -6.32 -6.83 2.11
N ILE A 113 -5.50 -6.84 3.16
CA ILE A 113 -4.33 -7.72 3.24
C ILE A 113 -4.78 -9.17 3.12
N ASP A 114 -5.76 -9.61 3.92
CA ASP A 114 -6.25 -10.99 3.93
C ASP A 114 -6.84 -11.40 2.57
N ARG A 115 -7.63 -10.51 1.94
CA ARG A 115 -8.19 -10.73 0.61
C ARG A 115 -7.13 -11.04 -0.45
N TYR A 116 -5.96 -10.42 -0.37
CA TYR A 116 -4.91 -10.51 -1.39
C TYR A 116 -3.70 -11.38 -0.99
N ASN A 117 -3.57 -11.78 0.27
CA ASN A 117 -2.36 -12.44 0.80
C ASN A 117 -2.03 -13.77 0.09
N ASN A 118 -3.05 -14.49 -0.37
CA ASN A 118 -2.92 -15.83 -0.95
C ASN A 118 -3.14 -15.88 -2.47
N GLN A 119 -3.23 -14.72 -3.13
CA GLN A 119 -3.41 -14.71 -4.58
C GLN A 119 -2.07 -14.98 -5.29
N ALA A 120 -2.12 -15.81 -6.34
CA ALA A 120 -0.96 -15.99 -7.21
C ALA A 120 -0.62 -14.65 -7.91
N PRO A 121 0.67 -14.30 -8.04
CA PRO A 121 1.08 -13.15 -8.84
C PRO A 121 0.47 -13.19 -10.24
N ALA A 122 0.07 -12.04 -10.78
CA ALA A 122 -0.36 -11.95 -12.16
C ALA A 122 0.74 -12.48 -13.09
N SER A 123 0.38 -13.43 -13.96
CA SER A 123 1.28 -13.96 -14.98
C SER A 123 1.73 -12.85 -15.93
N GLU A 124 2.89 -13.03 -16.56
CA GLU A 124 3.41 -12.09 -17.55
C GLU A 124 2.40 -11.85 -18.69
N HIS A 125 1.66 -12.88 -19.08
CA HIS A 125 0.58 -12.77 -20.06
C HIS A 125 -0.51 -11.78 -19.62
N VAL A 126 -1.02 -11.91 -18.38
CA VAL A 126 -2.03 -11.01 -17.82
C VAL A 126 -1.52 -9.58 -17.74
N ARG A 127 -0.26 -9.38 -17.35
CA ARG A 127 0.37 -8.05 -17.30
C ARG A 127 0.41 -7.39 -18.68
N ARG A 128 0.77 -8.15 -19.72
CA ARG A 128 0.79 -7.66 -21.11
C ARG A 128 -0.60 -7.30 -21.61
N GLN A 129 -1.60 -8.16 -21.37
CA GLN A 129 -2.99 -7.85 -21.75
C GLN A 129 -3.47 -6.53 -21.10
N ARG A 130 -3.21 -6.35 -19.80
CA ARG A 130 -3.54 -5.12 -19.09
C ARG A 130 -2.86 -3.88 -19.68
N ALA A 131 -1.58 -3.99 -20.03
CA ALA A 131 -0.84 -2.90 -20.67
C ALA A 131 -1.43 -2.54 -22.05
N VAL A 132 -1.85 -3.54 -22.84
CA VAL A 132 -2.51 -3.32 -24.15
C VAL A 132 -3.85 -2.60 -23.96
N LEU A 133 -4.67 -3.04 -23.01
CA LEU A 133 -5.95 -2.39 -22.72
C LEU A 133 -5.77 -0.93 -22.29
N LEU A 134 -4.81 -0.64 -21.42
CA LEU A 134 -4.49 0.73 -21.01
C LEU A 134 -4.05 1.60 -22.20
N THR A 135 -3.24 1.05 -23.11
CA THR A 135 -2.84 1.75 -24.34
C THR A 135 -4.06 2.11 -25.20
N LEU A 136 -5.03 1.21 -25.34
CA LEU A 136 -6.25 1.47 -26.12
C LEU A 136 -7.14 2.51 -25.44
N LEU A 137 -7.32 2.41 -24.11
CA LEU A 137 -8.07 3.40 -23.34
C LEU A 137 -7.44 4.79 -23.42
N ASN A 138 -6.10 4.87 -23.46
CA ASN A 138 -5.39 6.13 -23.66
C ASN A 138 -5.68 6.72 -25.05
N LYS A 139 -5.56 5.92 -26.12
CA LYS A 139 -5.89 6.36 -27.48
C LYS A 139 -7.34 6.83 -27.64
N LEU A 140 -8.26 6.23 -26.88
CA LEU A 140 -9.66 6.67 -26.85
C LEU A 140 -9.87 7.99 -26.11
N GLY A 141 -8.87 8.49 -25.37
CA GLY A 141 -8.93 9.66 -24.52
C GLY A 141 -9.57 9.41 -23.16
N ILE A 142 -9.73 8.14 -22.77
CA ILE A 142 -10.34 7.74 -21.49
C ILE A 142 -9.29 7.71 -20.38
N TYR A 143 -8.06 7.30 -20.71
CA TYR A 143 -6.93 7.30 -19.78
C TYR A 143 -5.92 8.38 -20.18
N THR A 144 -5.89 9.51 -19.47
CA THR A 144 -5.13 10.70 -19.87
C THR A 144 -3.81 10.84 -19.10
N THR A 145 -3.81 10.71 -17.78
CA THR A 145 -2.63 10.76 -16.92
C THR A 145 -2.66 9.66 -15.85
N ASN A 146 -1.48 9.34 -15.29
CA ASN A 146 -1.32 8.39 -14.20
C ASN A 146 -2.08 8.88 -12.94
N GLY A 147 -3.35 8.49 -12.82
CA GLY A 147 -4.18 8.83 -11.66
C GLY A 147 -5.69 8.94 -11.94
N ASP A 148 -6.14 9.09 -13.19
CA ASP A 148 -7.59 9.15 -13.46
C ASP A 148 -8.20 7.75 -13.67
N TRP A 149 -8.18 6.95 -12.61
CA TRP A 149 -8.86 5.65 -12.61
C TRP A 149 -10.37 5.79 -12.56
N LYS A 150 -10.89 6.93 -12.10
CA LYS A 150 -12.34 7.16 -12.01
C LYS A 150 -12.98 7.14 -13.40
N ALA A 151 -12.40 7.85 -14.37
CA ALA A 151 -12.86 7.83 -15.76
C ALA A 151 -12.77 6.42 -16.37
N VAL A 152 -11.65 5.71 -16.14
CA VAL A 152 -11.45 4.34 -16.61
C VAL A 152 -12.47 3.38 -16.01
N ASN A 153 -12.66 3.42 -14.69
CA ASN A 153 -13.60 2.56 -13.97
C ASN A 153 -15.03 2.83 -14.43
N ALA A 154 -15.44 4.09 -14.48
CA ALA A 154 -16.77 4.48 -14.94
C ALA A 154 -17.04 4.01 -16.37
N PHE A 155 -16.04 4.06 -17.25
CA PHE A 155 -16.15 3.54 -18.60
C PHE A 155 -16.26 2.01 -18.64
N LEU A 156 -15.38 1.30 -17.92
CA LEU A 156 -15.35 -0.17 -17.91
C LEU A 156 -16.56 -0.79 -17.21
N MET A 157 -17.10 -0.13 -16.18
CA MET A 157 -18.29 -0.56 -15.45
C MET A 157 -19.58 -0.43 -16.25
N GLN A 158 -19.58 0.24 -17.40
CA GLN A 158 -20.75 0.24 -18.29
C GLN A 158 -21.01 -1.19 -18.79
N PRO A 159 -22.24 -1.74 -18.63
CA PRO A 159 -22.55 -3.12 -19.05
C PRO A 159 -22.29 -3.38 -20.54
N ARG A 160 -22.47 -2.35 -21.38
CA ARG A 160 -22.16 -2.42 -22.82
C ARG A 160 -20.67 -2.52 -23.14
N ILE A 161 -19.79 -2.16 -22.21
CA ILE A 161 -18.33 -2.21 -22.36
C ILE A 161 -17.78 -3.50 -21.76
N ALA A 162 -17.68 -3.58 -20.44
CA ALA A 162 -17.23 -4.78 -19.72
C ALA A 162 -18.07 -5.10 -18.48
N GLY A 163 -18.71 -4.09 -17.86
CA GLY A 163 -19.47 -4.26 -16.62
C GLY A 163 -18.62 -4.57 -15.39
N LYS A 164 -17.29 -4.40 -15.47
CA LYS A 164 -16.35 -4.89 -14.46
C LYS A 164 -15.04 -4.10 -14.48
N LEU A 165 -14.39 -4.00 -13.32
CA LEU A 165 -13.06 -3.39 -13.20
C LEU A 165 -11.99 -4.27 -13.87
N MET A 166 -10.99 -3.63 -14.49
CA MET A 166 -9.95 -4.33 -15.25
C MET A 166 -9.20 -5.38 -14.44
N PHE A 167 -8.91 -5.13 -13.16
CA PHE A 167 -8.18 -6.08 -12.32
C PHE A 167 -8.97 -7.33 -11.96
N ASN A 168 -10.31 -7.26 -12.00
CA ASN A 168 -11.17 -8.40 -11.73
C ASN A 168 -11.34 -9.29 -12.99
N MET A 169 -10.94 -8.82 -14.18
CA MET A 169 -11.16 -9.54 -15.43
C MET A 169 -10.26 -10.76 -15.57
N SER A 170 -10.81 -11.85 -16.13
CA SER A 170 -10.04 -12.99 -16.62
C SER A 170 -9.28 -12.65 -17.91
N SER A 171 -8.35 -13.51 -18.31
CA SER A 171 -7.62 -13.34 -19.58
C SER A 171 -8.55 -13.34 -20.79
N ASP A 172 -9.60 -14.17 -20.78
CA ASP A 172 -10.59 -14.22 -21.86
C ASP A 172 -11.46 -12.96 -21.89
N GLU A 173 -11.90 -12.48 -20.73
CA GLU A 173 -12.63 -11.22 -20.60
C GLU A 173 -11.79 -10.04 -21.13
N MET A 174 -10.50 -10.01 -20.84
CA MET A 174 -9.57 -9.01 -21.36
C MET A 174 -9.41 -9.09 -22.89
N ASN A 175 -9.35 -10.28 -23.47
CA ASN A 175 -9.28 -10.46 -24.92
C ASN A 175 -10.56 -9.97 -25.64
N VAL A 176 -11.73 -10.24 -25.05
CA VAL A 176 -13.01 -9.74 -25.57
C VAL A 176 -13.07 -8.21 -25.50
N LEU A 177 -12.65 -7.64 -24.37
CA LEU A 177 -12.59 -6.20 -24.19
C LEU A 177 -11.63 -5.56 -25.19
N GLU A 178 -10.45 -6.14 -25.41
CA GLU A 178 -9.47 -5.61 -26.37
C GLU A 178 -10.08 -5.46 -27.77
N LYS A 179 -10.74 -6.51 -28.29
CA LYS A 179 -11.42 -6.46 -29.59
C LYS A 179 -12.46 -5.35 -29.64
N LYS A 180 -13.26 -5.22 -28.58
CA LYS A 180 -14.29 -4.17 -28.48
C LYS A 180 -13.66 -2.77 -28.50
N LEU A 181 -12.60 -2.53 -27.72
CA LEU A 181 -11.91 -1.23 -27.69
C LEU A 181 -11.31 -0.88 -29.06
N ARG A 182 -10.73 -1.85 -29.77
CA ARG A 182 -10.22 -1.66 -31.14
C ARG A 182 -11.34 -1.26 -32.10
N SER A 183 -12.49 -1.93 -32.07
CA SER A 183 -13.64 -1.56 -32.90
C SER A 183 -14.16 -0.15 -32.61
N ILE A 184 -14.21 0.25 -31.33
CA ILE A 184 -14.60 1.62 -30.93
C ILE A 184 -13.58 2.63 -31.47
N LEU A 185 -12.29 2.35 -31.34
CA LEU A 185 -11.22 3.23 -31.82
C LEU A 185 -11.28 3.41 -33.34
N THR A 186 -11.39 2.33 -34.11
CA THR A 186 -11.52 2.39 -35.57
C THR A 186 -12.74 3.21 -36.00
N LYS A 187 -13.88 3.03 -35.32
CA LYS A 187 -15.08 3.81 -35.62
C LYS A 187 -14.86 5.31 -35.38
N LYS A 188 -14.15 5.66 -34.30
CA LYS A 188 -13.79 7.05 -33.97
C LYS A 188 -12.86 7.64 -35.04
N GLU A 189 -11.81 6.93 -35.44
CA GLU A 189 -10.86 7.37 -36.48
C GLU A 189 -11.55 7.64 -37.82
N VAL A 190 -12.46 6.75 -38.24
CA VAL A 190 -13.25 6.94 -39.48
C VAL A 190 -14.13 8.18 -39.39
N GLN A 191 -14.79 8.39 -38.25
CA GLN A 191 -15.64 9.56 -38.04
C GLN A 191 -14.82 10.86 -38.04
N ASP A 192 -13.67 10.87 -37.37
CA ASP A 192 -12.78 12.03 -37.31
C ASP A 192 -12.21 12.37 -38.70
N ALA A 193 -11.88 11.36 -39.51
CA ALA A 193 -11.44 11.54 -40.89
C ALA A 193 -12.52 12.18 -41.78
N GLU A 194 -13.77 11.73 -41.67
CA GLU A 194 -14.89 12.30 -42.42
C GLU A 194 -15.20 13.73 -41.98
N ILE A 195 -15.18 14.01 -40.67
CA ILE A 195 -15.33 15.38 -40.15
C ILE A 195 -14.24 16.30 -40.71
N ASN A 196 -12.99 15.85 -40.71
CA ASN A 196 -11.87 16.63 -41.25
C ASN A 196 -11.99 16.84 -42.76
N ARG A 197 -12.45 15.83 -43.50
CA ARG A 197 -12.75 15.97 -44.93
C ARG A 197 -13.79 17.05 -45.21
N GLN A 198 -14.90 17.05 -44.45
CA GLN A 198 -15.96 18.04 -44.62
C GLN A 198 -15.48 19.47 -44.30
N LYS A 199 -14.62 19.64 -43.29
CA LYS A 199 -14.00 20.93 -42.97
C LYS A 199 -13.08 21.47 -44.06
N LEU A 200 -12.51 20.61 -44.91
CA LEU A 200 -11.66 21.04 -46.04
C LEU A 200 -12.48 21.40 -47.29
N LEU A 201 -13.75 21.00 -47.34
CA LEU A 201 -14.65 21.23 -48.47
C LEU A 201 -15.58 22.45 -48.26
N ASN A 202 -15.61 23.01 -47.05
CA ASN A 202 -16.37 24.19 -46.65
C ASN A 202 -15.42 25.35 -46.34
#